data_AF-A0AAP5Y7Y6-F1
#
_entry.id   AF-A0AAP5Y7Y6-F1
#
_cell.length_a   1.000
_cell.length_b   1.000
_cell.length_c   1.000
_cell.angle_alpha   90.00
_cell.angle_beta   90.00
_cell.angle_gamma   90.00
#
_symmetry.space_group_name_H-M   'P 1'
#
loop_
_entity.id
_entity.type
_entity.pdbx_description
1 polymer ?
#
loop_
_entity_poly.entity_id
_entity_poly.type
_entity_poly.pdbx_seq_one_letter_code
_entity_poly.pdbx_strand_id
1 'polypeptide(L)'
;MKIAMLSTGEEVLHGDIVDTNAAWLSSLFYQHGFGLTKRSTVGDSLSSLVEEFLMLSFNNDVVIVNGGLGPTTDDMSAAAAARAADCKLVLFKEWLQHLESLYARRGIPMPDSNLKQAMLPEAAEILDNPIGTACGFKMLINDAIFYFTPGVPSEFKLMAETQILPDLRRVFPDVQGSCCSRIYAFGLSESGISDKLDQLKLPQGYELGYRSYLPFIEVKLFGPSDQLEQRLKLVQIINKHLESNTVSIDLPMVENVGQLLVDKGLTVSTSEKSSRGYLTYWLNSDENAEKQLGHGWVLPSLTQAMGNSGDPLAETFALAGATREKCGTDLSLVTGHIEEGVFSVALSTPSGEWGALYKLSKKYQRNDQVKVISTAALDLLRRYLERKPMFAHYAFLEKVKEMHLPSSAL
;
A
#
# COMPACT_ATOMS: atom_id res chain seq x y z
N MET A 1 -0.07 -22.69 15.38
CA MET A 1 1.22 -22.22 14.85
C MET A 1 1.34 -20.73 15.11
N LYS A 2 2.47 -20.29 15.68
CA LYS A 2 2.84 -18.90 15.93
C LYS A 2 4.07 -18.55 15.12
N ILE A 3 3.99 -17.45 14.37
CA ILE A 3 5.07 -16.99 13.50
C ILE A 3 5.47 -15.59 13.91
N ALA A 4 6.75 -15.38 14.16
CA ALA A 4 7.29 -14.06 14.44
C ALA A 4 8.19 -13.59 13.29
N MET A 5 8.31 -12.26 13.19
CA MET A 5 9.37 -11.63 12.43
C MET A 5 10.20 -10.73 13.34
N LEU A 6 11.52 -10.78 13.16
CA LEU A 6 12.49 -9.93 13.81
C LEU A 6 13.25 -9.16 12.74
N SER A 7 13.11 -7.84 12.76
CA SER A 7 13.92 -6.94 11.92
C SER A 7 15.14 -6.49 12.74
N THR A 8 16.32 -6.55 12.16
CA THR A 8 17.56 -6.07 12.81
C THR A 8 18.07 -4.82 12.10
N GLY A 9 18.73 -3.94 12.84
CA GLY A 9 19.32 -2.71 12.29
C GLY A 9 19.05 -1.50 13.18
N GLU A 10 20.10 -0.76 13.56
CA GLU A 10 19.97 0.49 14.30
C GLU A 10 19.11 1.52 13.54
N GLU A 11 19.22 1.59 12.21
CA GLU A 11 18.45 2.50 11.36
C GLU A 11 16.95 2.18 11.35
N VAL A 12 16.59 0.90 11.51
CA VAL A 12 15.19 0.47 11.65
C VAL A 12 14.69 0.80 13.04
N LEU A 13 15.51 0.54 14.08
CA LEU A 13 15.17 0.78 15.47
C LEU A 13 14.95 2.27 15.77
N HIS A 14 15.81 3.14 15.25
CA HIS A 14 15.71 4.59 15.41
C HIS A 14 14.66 5.25 14.51
N GLY A 15 14.15 4.53 13.51
CA GLY A 15 13.15 5.03 12.57
C GLY A 15 13.70 5.91 11.44
N ASP A 16 15.02 5.81 11.16
CA ASP A 16 15.65 6.44 10.00
C ASP A 16 15.11 5.85 8.70
N ILE A 17 14.76 4.55 8.72
CA ILE A 17 14.05 3.88 7.64
C ILE A 17 12.76 3.23 8.17
N VAL A 18 11.73 3.23 7.31
CA VAL A 18 10.50 2.48 7.58
C VAL A 18 10.73 1.01 7.24
N ASP A 19 10.40 0.12 8.17
CA ASP A 19 10.44 -1.33 7.97
C ASP A 19 9.35 -1.81 7.00
N THR A 20 9.61 -1.61 5.71
CA THR A 20 8.74 -2.01 4.61
C THR A 20 8.83 -3.52 4.33
N ASN A 21 9.94 -4.17 4.66
CA ASN A 21 10.12 -5.61 4.51
C ASN A 21 9.14 -6.38 5.38
N ALA A 22 9.03 -6.00 6.66
CA ALA A 22 8.12 -6.70 7.55
C ALA A 22 6.64 -6.39 7.28
N ALA A 23 6.33 -5.18 6.81
CA ALA A 23 4.98 -4.87 6.31
C ALA A 23 4.61 -5.74 5.10
N TRP A 24 5.55 -5.91 4.15
CA TRP A 24 5.37 -6.75 2.98
C TRP A 24 5.24 -8.23 3.35
N LEU A 25 6.13 -8.76 4.20
CA LEU A 25 6.11 -10.16 4.63
C LEU A 25 4.79 -10.48 5.36
N SER A 26 4.34 -9.60 6.26
CA SER A 26 3.07 -9.75 6.97
C SER A 26 1.91 -9.96 6.00
N SER A 27 1.86 -9.17 4.92
CA SER A 27 0.83 -9.27 3.88
C SER A 27 0.94 -10.58 3.09
N LEU A 28 2.14 -10.93 2.63
CA LEU A 28 2.40 -12.16 1.88
C LEU A 28 2.01 -13.40 2.70
N PHE A 29 2.52 -13.49 3.92
CA PHE A 29 2.31 -14.64 4.80
C PHE A 29 0.83 -14.78 5.17
N TYR A 30 0.16 -13.67 5.49
CA TYR A 30 -1.26 -13.69 5.78
C TYR A 30 -2.09 -14.23 4.60
N GLN A 31 -1.77 -13.83 3.36
CA GLN A 31 -2.42 -14.34 2.15
C GLN A 31 -2.26 -15.86 1.94
N HIS A 32 -1.21 -16.43 2.52
CA HIS A 32 -0.91 -17.86 2.44
C HIS A 32 -1.21 -18.63 3.73
N GLY A 33 -1.86 -18.00 4.71
CA GLY A 33 -2.30 -18.66 5.95
C GLY A 33 -1.25 -18.66 7.07
N PHE A 34 -0.07 -18.12 6.79
CA PHE A 34 1.09 -18.03 7.70
C PHE A 34 1.11 -16.72 8.49
N GLY A 35 -0.07 -16.17 8.84
CA GLY A 35 -0.20 -14.86 9.49
C GLY A 35 0.75 -14.68 10.68
N LEU A 36 1.48 -13.56 10.71
CA LEU A 36 2.42 -13.26 11.80
C LEU A 36 1.66 -12.95 13.09
N THR A 37 2.13 -13.51 14.19
CA THR A 37 1.59 -13.28 15.55
C THR A 37 2.41 -12.27 16.34
N LYS A 38 3.68 -12.04 15.99
CA LYS A 38 4.56 -11.05 16.61
C LYS A 38 5.50 -10.42 15.59
N ARG A 39 5.77 -9.13 15.77
CA ARG A 39 6.91 -8.44 15.15
C ARG A 39 7.76 -7.81 16.24
N SER A 40 9.07 -7.88 16.12
CA SER A 40 10.02 -7.13 16.95
C SER A 40 11.13 -6.52 16.10
N THR A 41 11.76 -5.48 16.65
CA THR A 41 12.91 -4.81 16.05
C THR A 41 13.99 -4.70 17.13
N VAL A 42 15.23 -5.01 16.77
CA VAL A 42 16.38 -4.94 17.69
C VAL A 42 17.58 -4.33 16.98
N GLY A 43 18.41 -3.59 17.72
CA GLY A 43 19.67 -3.05 17.21
C GLY A 43 20.75 -4.13 17.04
N ASP A 44 21.91 -3.74 16.52
CA ASP A 44 22.96 -4.66 16.02
C ASP A 44 23.92 -5.16 17.10
N SER A 45 23.55 -5.02 18.37
CA SER A 45 24.31 -5.58 19.48
C SER A 45 24.15 -7.10 19.56
N LEU A 46 25.29 -7.82 19.59
CA LEU A 46 25.30 -9.27 19.74
C LEU A 46 24.48 -9.77 20.93
N SER A 47 24.58 -9.11 22.10
CA SER A 47 23.84 -9.54 23.29
C SER A 47 22.33 -9.39 23.12
N SER A 48 21.90 -8.28 22.52
CA SER A 48 20.48 -7.99 22.28
C SER A 48 19.88 -8.96 21.25
N LEU A 49 20.63 -9.27 20.20
CA LEU A 49 20.23 -10.27 19.20
C LEU A 49 20.07 -11.66 19.83
N VAL A 50 21.04 -12.11 20.64
CA VAL A 50 20.96 -13.42 21.32
C VAL A 50 19.75 -13.47 22.26
N GLU A 51 19.52 -12.42 23.05
CA GLU A 51 18.37 -12.35 23.97
C GLU A 51 17.04 -12.45 23.22
N GLU A 52 16.86 -11.67 22.15
CA GLU A 52 15.61 -11.70 21.38
C GLU A 52 15.44 -13.02 20.61
N PHE A 53 16.51 -13.62 20.07
CA PHE A 53 16.43 -14.95 19.44
C PHE A 53 15.96 -16.00 20.43
N LEU A 54 16.52 -16.03 21.65
CA LEU A 54 16.09 -16.96 22.69
C LEU A 54 14.62 -16.71 23.06
N MET A 55 14.23 -15.45 23.32
CA MET A 55 12.85 -15.10 23.64
C MET A 55 11.86 -15.50 22.55
N LEU A 56 12.20 -15.29 21.28
CA LEU A 56 11.35 -15.68 20.16
C LEU A 56 11.28 -17.20 20.01
N SER A 57 12.39 -17.91 20.22
CA SER A 57 12.45 -19.38 20.11
C SER A 57 11.55 -20.10 21.12
N PHE A 58 11.36 -19.55 22.32
CA PHE A 58 10.49 -20.15 23.34
C PHE A 58 9.00 -19.88 23.11
N ASN A 59 8.64 -18.92 22.27
CA ASN A 59 7.27 -18.41 22.16
C ASN A 59 6.64 -18.59 20.77
N ASN A 60 7.41 -19.04 19.78
CA ASN A 60 6.99 -19.14 18.39
C ASN A 60 7.49 -20.44 17.77
N ASP A 61 6.75 -20.98 16.80
CA ASP A 61 7.15 -22.16 16.05
C ASP A 61 8.09 -21.81 14.88
N VAL A 62 7.93 -20.59 14.35
CA VAL A 62 8.69 -20.08 13.20
C VAL A 62 9.11 -18.63 13.47
N VAL A 63 10.35 -18.29 13.14
CA VAL A 63 10.89 -16.93 13.24
C VAL A 63 11.60 -16.54 11.96
N ILE A 64 11.20 -15.42 11.37
CA ILE A 64 11.88 -14.82 10.21
C ILE A 64 12.74 -13.67 10.70
N VAL A 65 14.06 -13.77 10.56
CA VAL A 65 15.02 -12.73 10.91
C VAL A 65 15.45 -12.03 9.61
N ASN A 66 15.29 -10.70 9.55
CA ASN A 66 15.64 -9.89 8.40
C ASN A 66 16.68 -8.83 8.78
N GLY A 67 17.88 -8.93 8.19
CA GLY A 67 19.01 -8.04 8.47
C GLY A 67 20.21 -8.72 9.13
N GLY A 68 21.34 -8.00 9.16
CA GLY A 68 22.55 -8.41 9.88
C GLY A 68 23.36 -9.55 9.27
N LEU A 69 23.26 -9.77 7.95
CA LEU A 69 24.00 -10.80 7.17
C LEU A 69 25.01 -10.22 6.17
N GLY A 70 25.19 -8.91 6.15
CA GLY A 70 26.18 -8.26 5.32
C GLY A 70 27.62 -8.51 5.78
N PRO A 71 28.60 -7.88 5.12
CA PRO A 71 30.01 -8.03 5.42
C PRO A 71 30.52 -7.07 6.52
N THR A 72 29.69 -6.14 7.03
CA THR A 72 30.18 -5.09 7.94
C THR A 72 30.26 -5.59 9.39
N THR A 73 30.88 -4.82 10.27
CA THR A 73 31.18 -5.26 11.65
C THR A 73 29.94 -5.38 12.54
N ASP A 74 28.93 -4.57 12.25
CA ASP A 74 27.59 -4.56 12.84
C ASP A 74 26.69 -5.70 12.36
N ASP A 75 27.00 -6.37 11.24
CA ASP A 75 26.24 -7.54 10.77
C ASP A 75 26.43 -8.79 11.68
N MET A 76 25.71 -8.89 12.78
CA MET A 76 25.98 -9.89 13.82
C MET A 76 24.98 -11.05 13.87
N SER A 77 24.00 -11.13 12.97
CA SER A 77 22.91 -12.11 13.02
C SER A 77 23.40 -13.57 12.99
N ALA A 78 24.35 -13.92 12.11
CA ALA A 78 24.89 -15.28 12.04
C ALA A 78 25.66 -15.69 13.32
N ALA A 79 26.47 -14.76 13.87
CA ALA A 79 27.20 -14.99 15.11
C ALA A 79 26.26 -15.08 16.32
N ALA A 80 25.23 -14.24 16.37
CA ALA A 80 24.20 -14.28 17.39
C ALA A 80 23.41 -15.61 17.33
N ALA A 81 23.06 -16.08 16.14
CA ALA A 81 22.34 -17.33 15.94
C ALA A 81 23.16 -18.54 16.43
N ALA A 82 24.44 -18.59 16.07
CA ALA A 82 25.35 -19.63 16.54
C ALA A 82 25.43 -19.67 18.08
N ARG A 83 25.53 -18.48 18.72
CA ARG A 83 25.58 -18.35 20.17
C ARG A 83 24.26 -18.71 20.85
N ALA A 84 23.11 -18.34 20.27
CA ALA A 84 21.79 -18.68 20.80
C ALA A 84 21.50 -20.19 20.72
N ALA A 85 22.01 -20.85 19.68
CA ALA A 85 21.88 -22.30 19.48
C ALA A 85 22.98 -23.14 20.15
N ASP A 86 23.90 -22.50 20.89
CA ASP A 86 25.08 -23.13 21.50
C ASP A 86 25.90 -24.00 20.51
N CYS A 87 26.13 -23.48 19.30
CA CYS A 87 26.89 -24.14 18.26
C CYS A 87 28.03 -23.26 17.71
N LYS A 88 28.93 -23.86 16.95
CA LYS A 88 30.09 -23.15 16.38
C LYS A 88 29.68 -22.36 15.14
N LEU A 89 30.35 -21.22 14.95
CA LEU A 89 30.38 -20.53 13.66
C LEU A 89 31.50 -21.13 12.82
N VAL A 90 31.16 -21.63 11.63
CA VAL A 90 32.10 -22.35 10.75
C VAL A 90 32.09 -21.78 9.34
N LEU A 91 33.17 -21.97 8.61
CA LEU A 91 33.29 -21.53 7.23
C LEU A 91 32.61 -22.54 6.28
N PHE A 92 31.53 -22.11 5.63
CA PHE A 92 30.86 -22.88 4.60
C PHE A 92 31.59 -22.71 3.27
N LYS A 93 32.45 -23.69 2.95
CA LYS A 93 33.32 -23.65 1.77
C LYS A 93 32.54 -23.54 0.45
N GLU A 94 31.37 -24.16 0.37
CA GLU A 94 30.52 -24.11 -0.82
C GLU A 94 30.04 -22.68 -1.11
N TRP A 95 29.62 -21.94 -0.07
CA TRP A 95 29.21 -20.55 -0.23
C TRP A 95 30.40 -19.62 -0.50
N LEU A 96 31.55 -19.88 0.13
CA LEU A 96 32.78 -19.15 -0.18
C LEU A 96 33.17 -19.29 -1.66
N GLN A 97 33.12 -20.49 -2.22
CA GLN A 97 33.38 -20.72 -3.64
C GLN A 97 32.36 -20.00 -4.53
N HIS A 98 31.08 -19.97 -4.12
CA HIS A 98 30.06 -19.21 -4.82
C HIS A 98 30.41 -17.71 -4.86
N LEU A 99 30.75 -17.12 -3.72
CA LEU A 99 31.19 -15.73 -3.59
C LEU A 99 32.41 -15.44 -4.47
N GLU A 100 33.46 -16.26 -4.37
CA GLU A 100 34.66 -16.12 -5.21
C GLU A 100 34.29 -16.13 -6.70
N SER A 101 33.37 -17.00 -7.13
CA SER A 101 32.89 -17.05 -8.51
C SER A 101 32.12 -15.80 -8.94
N LEU A 102 31.35 -15.18 -8.03
CA LEU A 102 30.60 -13.95 -8.30
C LEU A 102 31.55 -12.76 -8.50
N TYR A 103 32.55 -12.63 -7.63
CA TYR A 103 33.57 -11.58 -7.74
C TYR A 103 34.45 -11.77 -8.99
N ALA A 104 34.87 -13.01 -9.26
CA ALA A 104 35.63 -13.35 -10.46
C ALA A 104 34.86 -13.00 -11.75
N ARG A 105 33.55 -13.29 -11.82
CA ARG A 105 32.70 -12.91 -12.97
C ARG A 105 32.58 -11.39 -13.17
N ARG A 106 32.71 -10.62 -12.09
CA ARG A 106 32.72 -9.15 -12.12
C ARG A 106 34.11 -8.57 -12.42
N GLY A 107 35.14 -9.41 -12.54
CA GLY A 107 36.52 -8.97 -12.81
C GLY A 107 37.18 -8.25 -11.64
N ILE A 108 36.68 -8.45 -10.42
CA ILE A 108 37.18 -7.79 -9.20
C ILE A 108 37.59 -8.85 -8.16
N PRO A 109 38.65 -8.62 -7.38
CA PRO A 109 38.99 -9.51 -6.27
C PRO A 109 37.92 -9.42 -5.17
N MET A 110 37.66 -10.54 -4.50
CA MET A 110 36.75 -10.57 -3.35
C MET A 110 37.41 -9.87 -2.14
N PRO A 111 36.77 -8.87 -1.52
CA PRO A 111 37.25 -8.28 -0.27
C PRO A 111 37.24 -9.30 0.88
N ASP A 112 38.22 -9.21 1.78
CA ASP A 112 38.32 -10.12 2.93
C ASP A 112 37.11 -10.03 3.87
N SER A 113 36.46 -8.86 3.96
CA SER A 113 35.24 -8.68 4.77
C SER A 113 34.08 -9.55 4.29
N ASN A 114 34.02 -9.90 3.00
CA ASN A 114 32.99 -10.78 2.46
C ASN A 114 33.14 -12.23 2.92
N LEU A 115 34.30 -12.64 3.43
CA LEU A 115 34.48 -13.96 4.05
C LEU A 115 33.47 -14.20 5.19
N LYS A 116 33.11 -13.14 5.92
CA LYS A 116 32.11 -13.19 6.99
C LYS A 116 30.76 -13.71 6.51
N GLN A 117 30.40 -13.44 5.25
CA GLN A 117 29.13 -13.90 4.66
C GLN A 117 29.11 -15.41 4.36
N ALA A 118 30.25 -16.09 4.49
CA ALA A 118 30.35 -17.56 4.44
C ALA A 118 30.57 -18.19 5.83
N MET A 119 30.60 -17.39 6.91
CA MET A 119 30.71 -17.87 8.28
C MET A 119 29.30 -18.05 8.86
N LEU A 120 28.80 -19.29 8.91
CA LEU A 120 27.45 -19.60 9.34
C LEU A 120 27.45 -20.56 10.54
N PRO A 121 26.36 -20.65 11.32
CA PRO A 121 26.22 -21.67 12.35
C PRO A 121 26.40 -23.08 11.77
N GLU A 122 27.08 -23.98 12.48
CA GLU A 122 27.36 -25.36 12.02
C GLU A 122 26.09 -26.14 11.64
N ALA A 123 24.98 -25.86 12.32
CA ALA A 123 23.67 -26.48 12.07
C ALA A 123 22.84 -25.79 10.97
N ALA A 124 23.41 -24.83 10.25
CA ALA A 124 22.71 -24.05 9.23
C ALA A 124 22.48 -24.84 7.92
N GLU A 125 21.26 -24.77 7.41
CA GLU A 125 20.89 -25.12 6.04
C GLU A 125 20.90 -23.85 5.20
N ILE A 126 21.69 -23.79 4.13
CA ILE A 126 21.82 -22.58 3.30
C ILE A 126 20.50 -22.31 2.56
N LEU A 127 20.09 -21.04 2.54
CA LEU A 127 19.07 -20.51 1.63
C LEU A 127 19.78 -19.68 0.57
N ASP A 128 19.62 -20.05 -0.69
CA ASP A 128 20.34 -19.42 -1.80
C ASP A 128 19.92 -17.96 -1.99
N ASN A 129 20.85 -17.12 -2.40
CA ASN A 129 20.59 -15.72 -2.76
C ASN A 129 21.16 -15.44 -4.15
N PRO A 130 20.38 -15.63 -5.22
CA PRO A 130 20.89 -15.55 -6.60
C PRO A 130 21.16 -14.12 -7.07
N ILE A 131 20.74 -13.11 -6.32
CA ILE A 131 20.84 -11.69 -6.70
C ILE A 131 21.66 -10.84 -5.71
N GLY A 132 22.24 -11.46 -4.68
CA GLY A 132 23.06 -10.81 -3.65
C GLY A 132 24.31 -11.61 -3.30
N THR A 133 25.08 -11.13 -2.31
CA THR A 133 26.29 -11.84 -1.82
C THR A 133 26.06 -12.57 -0.51
N ALA A 134 25.18 -12.08 0.36
CA ALA A 134 24.82 -12.75 1.60
C ALA A 134 23.86 -13.91 1.29
N CYS A 135 24.23 -15.16 1.57
CA CYS A 135 23.20 -16.20 1.64
C CYS A 135 22.28 -15.93 2.84
N GLY A 136 21.06 -16.41 2.74
CA GLY A 136 20.27 -16.67 3.93
C GLY A 136 20.60 -18.05 4.48
N PHE A 137 20.03 -18.36 5.63
CA PHE A 137 20.12 -19.71 6.16
C PHE A 137 18.94 -20.03 7.06
N LYS A 138 18.66 -21.32 7.21
CA LYS A 138 17.65 -21.90 8.07
C LYS A 138 18.31 -22.73 9.14
N MET A 139 17.83 -22.66 10.37
CA MET A 139 18.28 -23.53 11.45
C MET A 139 17.22 -23.68 12.53
N LEU A 140 17.41 -24.64 13.44
CA LEU A 140 16.65 -24.73 14.67
C LEU A 140 17.36 -23.97 15.79
N ILE A 141 16.60 -23.18 16.54
CA ILE A 141 17.02 -22.65 17.84
C ILE A 141 15.96 -23.12 18.82
N ASN A 142 16.35 -23.98 19.78
CA ASN A 142 15.40 -24.80 20.54
C ASN A 142 14.46 -25.58 19.58
N ASP A 143 13.14 -25.46 19.78
CA ASP A 143 12.13 -26.14 18.95
C ASP A 143 11.62 -25.27 17.78
N ALA A 144 12.12 -24.04 17.64
CA ALA A 144 11.63 -23.07 16.66
C ALA A 144 12.49 -23.05 15.39
N ILE A 145 11.83 -22.99 14.23
CA ILE A 145 12.49 -22.86 12.93
C ILE A 145 12.81 -21.40 12.66
N PHE A 146 14.09 -21.07 12.55
CA PHE A 146 14.56 -19.74 12.19
C PHE A 146 14.97 -19.68 10.73
N TYR A 147 14.55 -18.62 10.04
CA TYR A 147 15.02 -18.26 8.71
C TYR A 147 15.70 -16.90 8.79
N PHE A 148 16.99 -16.86 8.48
CA PHE A 148 17.79 -15.64 8.45
C PHE A 148 17.94 -15.17 7.01
N THR A 149 17.68 -13.89 6.78
CA THR A 149 17.65 -13.29 5.44
C THR A 149 18.36 -11.94 5.40
N PRO A 150 18.94 -11.55 4.25
CA PRO A 150 19.54 -10.23 4.08
C PRO A 150 18.50 -9.10 4.20
N GLY A 151 18.91 -7.91 4.67
CA GLY A 151 18.01 -6.76 4.82
C GLY A 151 17.59 -6.09 3.51
N VAL A 152 18.29 -6.36 2.40
CA VAL A 152 18.00 -5.76 1.09
C VAL A 152 16.63 -6.24 0.58
N PRO A 153 15.66 -5.33 0.31
CA PRO A 153 14.29 -5.72 0.00
C PRO A 153 14.14 -6.68 -1.20
N SER A 154 14.89 -6.48 -2.28
CA SER A 154 14.81 -7.34 -3.45
C SER A 154 15.28 -8.76 -3.18
N GLU A 155 16.37 -8.92 -2.41
CA GLU A 155 16.95 -10.20 -2.04
C GLU A 155 16.00 -10.96 -1.11
N PHE A 156 15.56 -10.30 -0.03
CA PHE A 156 14.63 -10.86 0.93
C PHE A 156 13.32 -11.35 0.30
N LYS A 157 12.70 -10.51 -0.56
CA LYS A 157 11.42 -10.85 -1.18
C LYS A 157 11.53 -12.08 -2.06
N LEU A 158 12.59 -12.18 -2.86
CA LEU A 158 12.83 -13.33 -3.71
C LEU A 158 13.00 -14.61 -2.88
N MET A 159 13.80 -14.57 -1.82
CA MET A 159 14.01 -15.73 -0.93
C MET A 159 12.73 -16.14 -0.20
N ALA A 160 11.96 -15.17 0.28
CA ALA A 160 10.70 -15.41 0.97
C ALA A 160 9.68 -16.11 0.06
N GLU A 161 9.54 -15.68 -1.19
CA GLU A 161 8.59 -16.25 -2.15
C GLU A 161 9.03 -17.61 -2.70
N THR A 162 10.33 -17.76 -3.02
CA THR A 162 10.82 -18.94 -3.77
C THR A 162 11.31 -20.07 -2.88
N GLN A 163 11.68 -19.79 -1.62
CA GLN A 163 12.28 -20.80 -0.73
C GLN A 163 11.54 -20.90 0.61
N ILE A 164 11.36 -19.80 1.34
CA ILE A 164 10.78 -19.84 2.69
C ILE A 164 9.31 -20.25 2.65
N LEU A 165 8.50 -19.61 1.80
CA LEU A 165 7.07 -19.89 1.72
C LEU A 165 6.77 -21.32 1.22
N PRO A 166 7.46 -21.85 0.18
CA PRO A 166 7.35 -23.26 -0.20
C PRO A 166 7.75 -24.22 0.93
N ASP A 167 8.81 -23.92 1.68
CA ASP A 167 9.23 -24.76 2.80
C ASP A 167 8.20 -24.77 3.93
N LEU A 168 7.64 -23.61 4.29
CA LEU A 168 6.57 -23.50 5.29
C LEU A 168 5.34 -24.33 4.91
N ARG A 169 4.93 -24.31 3.64
CA ARG A 169 3.81 -25.15 3.15
C ARG A 169 4.11 -26.64 3.25
N ARG A 170 5.36 -27.03 3.04
CA ARG A 170 5.79 -28.42 3.15
C ARG A 170 5.81 -28.88 4.61
N VAL A 171 6.27 -28.04 5.52
CA VAL A 171 6.36 -28.34 6.96
C VAL A 171 4.99 -28.28 7.64
N PHE A 172 4.11 -27.38 7.20
CA PHE A 172 2.78 -27.16 7.75
C PHE A 172 1.68 -27.26 6.67
N PRO A 173 1.38 -28.47 6.16
CA PRO A 173 0.48 -28.68 5.02
C PRO A 173 -1.00 -28.37 5.32
N ASP A 174 -1.39 -28.41 6.60
CA ASP A 174 -2.77 -28.16 7.02
C ASP A 174 -3.12 -26.66 7.12
N VAL A 175 -2.14 -25.77 6.92
CA VAL A 175 -2.34 -24.32 6.98
C VAL A 175 -2.99 -23.85 5.69
N GLN A 176 -4.25 -23.42 5.80
CA GLN A 176 -5.00 -22.87 4.68
C GLN A 176 -4.78 -21.37 4.55
N GLY A 177 -4.65 -20.90 3.30
CA GLY A 177 -4.55 -19.49 3.00
C GLY A 177 -5.82 -18.71 3.34
N SER A 178 -5.65 -17.50 3.88
CA SER A 178 -6.73 -16.53 4.00
C SER A 178 -6.68 -15.58 2.82
N CYS A 179 -7.83 -15.33 2.23
CA CYS A 179 -7.99 -14.32 1.19
C CYS A 179 -8.62 -13.06 1.78
N CYS A 180 -8.30 -11.91 1.21
CA CYS A 180 -8.80 -10.61 1.66
C CYS A 180 -9.43 -9.88 0.48
N SER A 181 -10.72 -9.57 0.60
CA SER A 181 -11.36 -8.59 -0.27
C SER A 181 -11.41 -7.23 0.40
N ARG A 182 -11.21 -6.16 -0.37
CA ARG A 182 -11.06 -4.79 0.11
C ARG A 182 -12.14 -3.92 -0.49
N ILE A 183 -12.91 -3.25 0.35
CA ILE A 183 -13.89 -2.25 -0.08
C ILE A 183 -13.35 -0.89 0.34
N TYR A 184 -13.08 -0.03 -0.63
CA TYR A 184 -12.59 1.32 -0.39
C TYR A 184 -13.78 2.27 -0.31
N ALA A 185 -13.92 2.97 0.81
CA ALA A 185 -14.98 3.94 1.04
C ALA A 185 -14.42 5.35 1.22
N PHE A 186 -15.15 6.35 0.70
CA PHE A 186 -14.85 7.77 0.86
C PHE A 186 -16.07 8.51 1.43
N GLY A 187 -15.83 9.35 2.45
CA GLY A 187 -16.88 10.19 3.05
C GLY A 187 -17.66 9.57 4.20
N LEU A 188 -17.22 8.43 4.75
CA LEU A 188 -17.73 7.88 6.00
C LEU A 188 -16.67 8.00 7.10
N SER A 189 -17.09 7.92 8.37
CA SER A 189 -16.19 7.70 9.51
C SER A 189 -16.09 6.20 9.83
N GLU A 190 -15.03 5.80 10.54
CA GLU A 190 -14.84 4.40 10.94
C GLU A 190 -15.97 3.91 11.82
N SER A 191 -16.37 4.71 12.81
CA SER A 191 -17.54 4.43 13.65
C SER A 191 -18.82 4.28 12.83
N GLY A 192 -19.05 5.15 11.85
CA GLY A 192 -20.24 5.10 11.00
C GLY A 192 -20.27 3.91 10.05
N ILE A 193 -19.11 3.32 9.72
CA ILE A 193 -19.03 2.05 9.00
C ILE A 193 -19.26 0.88 9.95
N SER A 194 -18.58 0.86 11.11
CA SER A 194 -18.74 -0.20 12.12
C SER A 194 -20.20 -0.35 12.53
N ASP A 195 -20.86 0.74 12.92
CA ASP A 195 -22.27 0.73 13.36
C ASP A 195 -23.22 0.14 12.30
N LYS A 196 -22.91 0.36 11.01
CA LYS A 196 -23.68 -0.20 9.89
C LYS A 196 -23.42 -1.68 9.65
N LEU A 197 -22.19 -2.14 9.89
CA LEU A 197 -21.74 -3.49 9.55
C LEU A 197 -21.78 -4.46 10.74
N ASP A 198 -21.76 -3.98 11.98
CA ASP A 198 -21.79 -4.79 13.20
C ASP A 198 -23.08 -5.61 13.34
N GLN A 199 -24.13 -5.24 12.59
CA GLN A 199 -25.38 -5.99 12.52
C GLN A 199 -25.28 -7.24 11.61
N LEU A 200 -24.21 -7.35 10.80
CA LEU A 200 -24.01 -8.47 9.89
C LEU A 200 -23.42 -9.68 10.64
N LYS A 201 -24.15 -10.79 10.61
CA LYS A 201 -23.64 -12.07 11.09
C LYS A 201 -22.75 -12.71 10.02
N LEU A 202 -21.45 -12.69 10.24
CA LEU A 202 -20.49 -13.33 9.36
C LEU A 202 -20.47 -14.86 9.59
N PRO A 203 -20.34 -15.67 8.53
CA PRO A 203 -20.10 -17.11 8.64
C PRO A 203 -18.79 -17.42 9.37
N GLN A 204 -18.66 -18.63 9.90
CA GLN A 204 -17.42 -19.09 10.53
C GLN A 204 -16.24 -18.97 9.56
N GLY A 205 -15.12 -18.46 10.06
CA GLY A 205 -13.89 -18.25 9.28
C GLY A 205 -13.83 -16.92 8.53
N TYR A 206 -14.90 -16.12 8.54
CA TYR A 206 -14.89 -14.76 8.00
C TYR A 206 -14.76 -13.70 9.10
N GLU A 207 -13.96 -12.67 8.83
CA GLU A 207 -13.70 -11.57 9.76
C GLU A 207 -13.66 -10.23 9.00
N LEU A 208 -14.19 -9.18 9.64
CA LEU A 208 -14.07 -7.81 9.15
C LEU A 208 -12.91 -7.09 9.83
N GLY A 209 -12.08 -6.43 9.04
CA GLY A 209 -11.06 -5.50 9.51
C GLY A 209 -11.30 -4.10 8.94
N TYR A 210 -10.93 -3.08 9.70
CA TYR A 210 -11.05 -1.69 9.28
C TYR A 210 -9.67 -1.04 9.27
N ARG A 211 -9.39 -0.25 8.23
CA ARG A 211 -8.19 0.59 8.16
C ARG A 211 -8.58 1.98 7.69
N SER A 212 -8.50 2.93 8.61
CA SER A 212 -8.61 4.36 8.29
C SER A 212 -7.28 4.90 7.80
N TYR A 213 -7.26 5.50 6.60
CA TYR A 213 -6.11 6.27 6.12
C TYR A 213 -6.61 7.37 5.20
N LEU A 214 -6.15 8.61 5.39
CA LEU A 214 -6.72 9.72 4.64
C LEU A 214 -6.50 9.54 3.11
N PRO A 215 -7.55 9.69 2.27
CA PRO A 215 -8.93 10.08 2.58
C PRO A 215 -9.96 8.93 2.65
N PHE A 216 -9.49 7.68 2.62
CA PHE A 216 -10.33 6.49 2.54
C PHE A 216 -10.49 5.77 3.89
N ILE A 217 -11.53 4.94 3.95
CA ILE A 217 -11.60 3.85 4.90
C ILE A 217 -11.64 2.57 4.09
N GLU A 218 -10.71 1.66 4.37
CA GLU A 218 -10.67 0.34 3.78
C GLU A 218 -11.37 -0.64 4.72
N VAL A 219 -12.43 -1.27 4.23
CA VAL A 219 -13.11 -2.39 4.88
C VAL A 219 -12.57 -3.67 4.27
N LYS A 220 -11.94 -4.50 5.09
CA LYS A 220 -11.35 -5.77 4.69
C LYS A 220 -12.26 -6.89 5.12
N LEU A 221 -12.64 -7.74 4.17
CA LEU A 221 -13.28 -9.02 4.45
C LEU A 221 -12.23 -10.12 4.29
N PHE A 222 -11.83 -10.69 5.42
CA PHE A 222 -10.98 -11.87 5.47
C PHE A 222 -11.84 -13.14 5.44
N GLY A 223 -11.36 -14.18 4.78
CA GLY A 223 -12.02 -15.49 4.77
C GLY A 223 -11.19 -16.58 4.09
N PRO A 224 -11.69 -17.83 4.09
CA PRO A 224 -11.00 -18.96 3.47
C PRO A 224 -10.74 -18.75 1.97
N SER A 225 -9.53 -19.06 1.51
CA SER A 225 -9.12 -18.85 0.11
C SER A 225 -9.87 -19.72 -0.91
N ASP A 226 -10.40 -20.86 -0.49
CA ASP A 226 -11.18 -21.81 -1.30
C ASP A 226 -12.67 -21.43 -1.43
N GLN A 227 -13.15 -20.42 -0.69
CA GLN A 227 -14.56 -20.00 -0.66
C GLN A 227 -14.81 -18.70 -1.43
N LEU A 228 -14.40 -18.64 -2.71
CA LEU A 228 -14.52 -17.43 -3.54
C LEU A 228 -15.97 -16.95 -3.69
N GLU A 229 -16.91 -17.84 -4.04
CA GLU A 229 -18.30 -17.44 -4.28
C GLU A 229 -18.98 -16.86 -3.03
N GLN A 230 -18.72 -17.46 -1.87
CA GLN A 230 -19.28 -17.00 -0.59
C GLN A 230 -18.71 -15.65 -0.21
N ARG A 231 -17.40 -15.45 -0.40
CA ARG A 231 -16.76 -14.15 -0.20
C ARG A 231 -17.36 -13.07 -1.10
N LEU A 232 -17.55 -13.35 -2.39
CA LEU A 232 -18.16 -12.38 -3.32
C LEU A 232 -19.58 -11.99 -2.89
N LYS A 233 -20.39 -12.96 -2.43
CA LYS A 233 -21.73 -12.69 -1.88
C LYS A 233 -21.67 -11.79 -0.65
N LEU A 234 -20.74 -12.05 0.28
CA LEU A 234 -20.55 -11.22 1.47
C LEU A 234 -20.08 -9.81 1.12
N VAL A 235 -19.13 -9.66 0.20
CA VAL A 235 -18.68 -8.35 -0.33
C VAL A 235 -19.86 -7.57 -0.92
N GLN A 236 -20.74 -8.22 -1.68
CA GLN A 236 -21.95 -7.57 -2.21
C GLN A 236 -22.90 -7.12 -1.10
N ILE A 237 -23.10 -7.94 -0.06
CA ILE A 237 -23.93 -7.57 1.10
C ILE A 237 -23.33 -6.35 1.81
N ILE A 238 -22.04 -6.38 2.14
CA ILE A 238 -21.33 -5.26 2.77
C ILE A 238 -21.43 -4.00 1.90
N ASN A 239 -21.20 -4.14 0.60
CA ASN A 239 -21.26 -3.02 -0.34
C ASN A 239 -22.66 -2.39 -0.39
N LYS A 240 -23.75 -3.14 -0.25
CA LYS A 240 -25.11 -2.56 -0.17
C LYS A 240 -25.29 -1.58 0.99
N HIS A 241 -24.59 -1.79 2.11
CA HIS A 241 -24.63 -0.88 3.26
C HIS A 241 -23.76 0.38 3.05
N LEU A 242 -22.80 0.32 2.13
CA LEU A 242 -21.80 1.36 1.88
C LEU A 242 -21.93 2.03 0.52
N GLU A 243 -22.84 1.58 -0.35
CA GLU A 243 -22.83 1.78 -1.81
C GLU A 243 -22.62 3.24 -2.24
N SER A 244 -23.30 4.19 -1.59
CA SER A 244 -23.18 5.62 -1.88
C SER A 244 -21.78 6.18 -1.67
N ASN A 245 -20.96 5.53 -0.84
CA ASN A 245 -19.64 5.94 -0.41
C ASN A 245 -18.54 4.95 -0.83
N THR A 246 -18.89 3.77 -1.35
CA THR A 246 -17.91 2.86 -1.96
C THR A 246 -17.37 3.49 -3.24
N VAL A 247 -16.05 3.66 -3.28
CA VAL A 247 -15.32 4.17 -4.46
C VAL A 247 -14.73 3.05 -5.30
N SER A 248 -14.40 1.91 -4.70
CA SER A 248 -13.86 0.77 -5.43
C SER A 248 -13.89 -0.50 -4.58
N ILE A 249 -13.80 -1.66 -5.24
CA ILE A 249 -13.68 -2.98 -4.61
C ILE A 249 -12.46 -3.68 -5.21
N ASP A 250 -11.63 -4.25 -4.34
CA ASP A 250 -10.40 -5.01 -4.60
C ASP A 250 -9.27 -4.26 -5.34
N LEU A 251 -9.57 -3.10 -5.90
CA LEU A 251 -8.62 -2.19 -6.55
C LEU A 251 -8.65 -0.81 -5.89
N PRO A 252 -7.51 -0.11 -5.75
CA PRO A 252 -7.50 1.30 -5.38
C PRO A 252 -8.35 2.17 -6.32
N MET A 253 -8.85 3.30 -5.81
CA MET A 253 -9.76 4.18 -6.56
C MET A 253 -9.17 4.69 -7.88
N VAL A 254 -7.89 5.04 -7.90
CA VAL A 254 -7.21 5.58 -9.10
C VAL A 254 -7.16 4.51 -10.20
N GLU A 255 -6.74 3.29 -9.86
CA GLU A 255 -6.70 2.15 -10.79
C GLU A 255 -8.10 1.81 -11.32
N ASN A 256 -9.13 1.84 -10.47
CA ASN A 256 -10.52 1.64 -10.90
C ASN A 256 -10.97 2.73 -11.90
N VAL A 257 -10.65 4.00 -11.64
CA VAL A 257 -10.95 5.09 -12.58
C VAL A 257 -10.18 4.93 -13.89
N GLY A 258 -8.90 4.54 -13.84
CA GLY A 258 -8.11 4.23 -15.02
C GLY A 258 -8.75 3.15 -15.89
N GLN A 259 -9.16 2.03 -15.26
CA GLN A 259 -9.87 0.95 -15.96
C GLN A 259 -11.19 1.44 -16.57
N LEU A 260 -11.98 2.22 -15.83
CA LEU A 260 -13.25 2.77 -16.31
C LEU A 260 -13.08 3.73 -17.50
N LEU A 261 -11.99 4.51 -17.54
CA LEU A 261 -11.67 5.39 -18.66
C LEU A 261 -11.29 4.57 -19.90
N VAL A 262 -10.42 3.57 -19.74
CA VAL A 262 -10.01 2.66 -20.83
C VAL A 262 -11.20 1.89 -21.39
N ASP A 263 -12.02 1.28 -20.53
CA ASP A 263 -13.19 0.48 -20.92
C ASP A 263 -14.21 1.28 -21.74
N LYS A 264 -14.28 2.60 -21.51
CA LYS A 264 -15.17 3.52 -22.22
C LYS A 264 -14.50 4.26 -23.36
N GLY A 265 -13.18 4.15 -23.50
CA GLY A 265 -12.39 4.93 -24.46
C GLY A 265 -12.53 6.44 -24.28
N LEU A 266 -12.63 6.92 -23.04
CA LEU A 266 -12.79 8.34 -22.73
C LEU A 266 -11.47 8.94 -22.22
N THR A 267 -11.11 10.08 -22.78
CA THR A 267 -9.95 10.87 -22.36
C THR A 267 -10.34 11.94 -21.34
N VAL A 268 -9.42 12.29 -20.44
CA VAL A 268 -9.64 13.32 -19.41
C VAL A 268 -8.48 14.30 -19.32
N SER A 269 -8.77 15.59 -19.22
CA SER A 269 -7.79 16.63 -18.85
C SER A 269 -8.05 17.18 -17.47
N THR A 270 -7.03 17.78 -16.84
CA THR A 270 -7.13 18.33 -15.49
C THR A 270 -6.78 19.81 -15.44
N SER A 271 -7.46 20.56 -14.56
CA SER A 271 -7.03 21.91 -14.18
C SER A 271 -7.10 22.10 -12.66
N GLU A 272 -5.98 22.41 -12.05
CA GLU A 272 -5.75 22.26 -10.61
C GLU A 272 -5.32 23.57 -9.97
N LYS A 273 -6.15 24.11 -9.09
CA LYS A 273 -5.78 25.21 -8.18
C LYS A 273 -5.59 24.70 -6.75
N SER A 274 -6.60 24.03 -6.18
CA SER A 274 -6.57 23.57 -4.78
C SER A 274 -5.92 22.19 -4.57
N SER A 275 -5.92 21.33 -5.59
CA SER A 275 -5.22 20.03 -5.61
C SER A 275 -3.74 20.13 -5.99
N ARG A 276 -3.30 21.25 -6.57
CA ARG A 276 -1.87 21.61 -6.77
C ARG A 276 -1.04 20.58 -7.55
N GLY A 277 -1.61 19.95 -8.56
CA GLY A 277 -0.92 18.96 -9.40
C GLY A 277 -1.05 17.53 -8.89
N TYR A 278 -1.67 17.32 -7.72
CA TYR A 278 -1.82 16.00 -7.13
C TYR A 278 -2.80 15.12 -7.87
N LEU A 279 -3.85 15.69 -8.48
CA LEU A 279 -4.79 14.94 -9.31
C LEU A 279 -4.11 14.45 -10.59
N THR A 280 -3.33 15.31 -11.24
CA THR A 280 -2.51 14.94 -12.40
C THR A 280 -1.47 13.87 -12.02
N TYR A 281 -0.79 14.03 -10.89
CA TYR A 281 0.13 13.02 -10.37
C TYR A 281 -0.55 11.67 -10.16
N TRP A 282 -1.73 11.64 -9.54
CA TRP A 282 -2.49 10.40 -9.34
C TRP A 282 -2.84 9.72 -10.66
N LEU A 283 -3.37 10.45 -11.64
CA LEU A 283 -3.71 9.87 -12.93
C LEU A 283 -2.47 9.37 -13.70
N ASN A 284 -1.29 9.99 -13.54
CA ASN A 284 -0.04 9.49 -14.11
C ASN A 284 0.57 8.29 -13.35
N SER A 285 0.15 8.05 -12.10
CA SER A 285 0.73 6.97 -11.28
C SER A 285 0.16 5.59 -11.59
N ASP A 286 -0.91 5.52 -12.38
CA ASP A 286 -1.55 4.30 -12.86
C ASP A 286 -1.45 4.22 -14.38
N GLU A 287 -1.07 3.05 -14.91
CA GLU A 287 -0.80 2.85 -16.35
C GLU A 287 -2.07 3.03 -17.21
N ASN A 288 -3.25 2.64 -16.71
CA ASN A 288 -4.50 2.76 -17.45
C ASN A 288 -5.02 4.20 -17.47
N ALA A 289 -4.94 4.89 -16.34
CA ALA A 289 -5.28 6.30 -16.24
C ALA A 289 -4.33 7.17 -17.07
N GLU A 290 -3.02 6.89 -17.06
CA GLU A 290 -2.01 7.62 -17.85
C GLU A 290 -2.34 7.58 -19.35
N LYS A 291 -2.73 6.42 -19.88
CA LYS A 291 -3.09 6.25 -21.31
C LYS A 291 -4.27 7.13 -21.75
N GLN A 292 -5.13 7.51 -20.82
CA GLN A 292 -6.34 8.31 -21.08
C GLN A 292 -6.20 9.76 -20.62
N LEU A 293 -5.04 10.13 -20.06
CA LEU A 293 -4.78 11.45 -19.52
C LEU A 293 -4.31 12.39 -20.64
N GLY A 294 -5.04 13.47 -20.85
CA GLY A 294 -4.62 14.58 -21.69
C GLY A 294 -3.74 15.58 -20.93
N HIS A 295 -3.86 16.87 -21.28
CA HIS A 295 -3.11 17.92 -20.61
C HIS A 295 -3.54 18.10 -19.14
N GLY A 296 -2.58 18.40 -18.28
CA GLY A 296 -2.80 18.83 -16.89
C GLY A 296 -2.28 20.24 -16.66
N TRP A 297 -3.16 21.13 -16.20
CA TRP A 297 -2.81 22.53 -15.89
C TRP A 297 -2.74 22.74 -14.39
N VAL A 298 -1.57 23.11 -13.87
CA VAL A 298 -1.40 23.46 -12.46
C VAL A 298 -1.35 24.98 -12.34
N LEU A 299 -2.44 25.56 -11.83
CA LEU A 299 -2.64 27.00 -11.79
C LEU A 299 -2.30 27.56 -10.40
N PRO A 300 -1.43 28.59 -10.29
CA PRO A 300 -1.08 29.17 -9.01
C PRO A 300 -2.25 29.95 -8.40
N SER A 301 -2.27 30.08 -7.08
CA SER A 301 -3.28 30.88 -6.36
C SER A 301 -3.28 32.38 -6.74
N LEU A 302 -2.19 32.87 -7.33
CA LEU A 302 -1.97 34.27 -7.70
C LEU A 302 -2.55 34.67 -9.05
N THR A 303 -3.13 33.75 -9.83
CA THR A 303 -3.81 34.13 -11.09
C THR A 303 -4.90 35.14 -10.75
N GLN A 304 -4.66 36.40 -11.12
CA GLN A 304 -5.61 37.48 -10.97
C GLN A 304 -6.95 37.03 -11.54
N ALA A 305 -7.97 36.96 -10.69
CA ALA A 305 -9.34 36.92 -11.13
C ALA A 305 -9.50 38.08 -12.13
N MET A 306 -9.78 37.76 -13.39
CA MET A 306 -10.29 38.75 -14.32
C MET A 306 -11.67 39.17 -13.80
N GLY A 307 -11.68 40.17 -12.92
CA GLY A 307 -12.89 40.81 -12.38
C GLY A 307 -13.48 40.14 -11.14
N ASN A 308 -13.48 40.90 -10.03
CA ASN A 308 -14.45 40.95 -8.93
C ASN A 308 -15.22 39.68 -8.51
N SER A 309 -15.06 39.29 -7.23
CA SER A 309 -16.13 38.76 -6.36
C SER A 309 -17.13 37.81 -7.04
N GLY A 310 -16.63 36.86 -7.83
CA GLY A 310 -17.43 35.90 -8.57
C GLY A 310 -17.85 34.73 -7.68
N ASP A 311 -18.94 34.04 -8.06
CA ASP A 311 -19.29 32.76 -7.48
C ASP A 311 -18.15 31.75 -7.76
N PRO A 312 -17.46 31.20 -6.72
CA PRO A 312 -16.33 30.29 -6.92
C PRO A 312 -16.68 29.08 -7.78
N LEU A 313 -17.93 28.63 -7.72
CA LEU A 313 -18.40 27.51 -8.52
C LEU A 313 -18.52 27.89 -10.01
N ALA A 314 -18.95 29.10 -10.32
CA ALA A 314 -19.05 29.59 -11.71
C ALA A 314 -17.67 29.71 -12.37
N GLU A 315 -16.66 30.20 -11.64
CA GLU A 315 -15.27 30.22 -12.13
C GLU A 315 -14.76 28.81 -12.43
N THR A 316 -15.16 27.84 -11.61
CA THR A 316 -14.73 26.44 -11.75
C THR A 316 -15.38 25.79 -12.96
N PHE A 317 -16.65 26.09 -13.25
CA PHE A 317 -17.32 25.67 -14.48
C PHE A 317 -16.66 26.28 -15.71
N ALA A 318 -16.44 27.59 -15.73
CA ALA A 318 -15.78 28.26 -16.84
C ALA A 318 -14.40 27.65 -17.15
N LEU A 319 -13.63 27.34 -16.10
CA LEU A 319 -12.35 26.67 -16.24
C LEU A 319 -12.50 25.22 -16.75
N ALA A 320 -13.51 24.48 -16.31
CA ALA A 320 -13.77 23.12 -16.79
C ALA A 320 -14.13 23.11 -18.28
N GLY A 321 -15.13 23.88 -18.70
CA GLY A 321 -15.49 24.00 -20.12
C GLY A 321 -14.30 24.41 -20.99
N ALA A 322 -13.55 25.43 -20.58
CA ALA A 322 -12.36 25.89 -21.29
C ALA A 322 -11.25 24.81 -21.34
N THR A 323 -11.02 24.08 -20.25
CA THR A 323 -10.01 23.00 -20.21
C THR A 323 -10.38 21.89 -21.18
N ARG A 324 -11.63 21.42 -21.17
CA ARG A 324 -12.11 20.37 -22.08
C ARG A 324 -11.96 20.79 -23.54
N GLU A 325 -12.41 22.00 -23.89
CA GLU A 325 -12.32 22.52 -25.26
C GLU A 325 -10.87 22.69 -25.72
N LYS A 326 -10.02 23.35 -24.92
CA LYS A 326 -8.64 23.68 -25.31
C LYS A 326 -7.72 22.46 -25.34
N CYS A 327 -7.99 21.47 -24.50
CA CYS A 327 -7.19 20.25 -24.47
C CYS A 327 -7.68 19.19 -25.47
N GLY A 328 -8.88 19.35 -26.03
CA GLY A 328 -9.46 18.41 -27.00
C GLY A 328 -9.77 17.03 -26.41
N THR A 329 -10.07 16.96 -25.11
CA THR A 329 -10.41 15.72 -24.40
C THR A 329 -11.92 15.57 -24.21
N ASP A 330 -12.37 14.33 -24.01
CA ASP A 330 -13.79 14.04 -23.82
C ASP A 330 -14.32 14.63 -22.51
N LEU A 331 -13.47 14.62 -21.48
CA LEU A 331 -13.80 15.04 -20.12
C LEU A 331 -12.76 16.04 -19.62
N SER A 332 -13.17 16.94 -18.72
CA SER A 332 -12.21 17.69 -17.92
C SER A 332 -12.59 17.72 -16.45
N LEU A 333 -11.61 17.46 -15.57
CA LEU A 333 -11.78 17.48 -14.13
C LEU A 333 -11.02 18.66 -13.52
N VAL A 334 -11.74 19.53 -12.81
CA VAL A 334 -11.21 20.81 -12.32
C VAL A 334 -11.39 20.96 -10.82
N THR A 335 -10.39 21.54 -10.17
CA THR A 335 -10.47 21.98 -8.77
C THR A 335 -10.22 23.49 -8.68
N GLY A 336 -11.16 24.22 -8.10
CA GLY A 336 -11.10 25.67 -7.92
C GLY A 336 -10.15 26.09 -6.80
N HIS A 337 -10.16 27.37 -6.43
CA HIS A 337 -9.38 27.86 -5.29
C HIS A 337 -9.91 27.28 -3.97
N ILE A 338 -9.03 27.22 -2.97
CA ILE A 338 -9.41 26.94 -1.59
C ILE A 338 -9.17 28.17 -0.73
N GLU A 339 -10.21 28.65 -0.06
CA GLU A 339 -10.17 29.80 0.84
C GLU A 339 -11.01 29.49 2.08
N GLU A 340 -10.44 29.70 3.27
CA GLU A 340 -11.09 29.38 4.56
C GLU A 340 -11.68 27.94 4.66
N GLY A 341 -11.09 27.00 3.92
CA GLY A 341 -11.54 25.60 3.86
C GLY A 341 -12.69 25.33 2.89
N VAL A 342 -13.16 26.35 2.18
CA VAL A 342 -14.16 26.26 1.10
C VAL A 342 -13.44 26.07 -0.23
N PHE A 343 -13.86 25.10 -1.03
CA PHE A 343 -13.32 24.82 -2.36
C PHE A 343 -14.39 24.27 -3.29
N SER A 344 -14.17 24.40 -4.58
CA SER A 344 -15.07 23.89 -5.63
C SER A 344 -14.38 22.81 -6.45
N VAL A 345 -15.19 21.87 -6.95
CA VAL A 345 -14.79 20.88 -7.95
C VAL A 345 -15.82 20.87 -9.08
N ALA A 346 -15.36 20.66 -10.31
CA ALA A 346 -16.25 20.53 -11.46
C ALA A 346 -15.76 19.46 -12.44
N LEU A 347 -16.71 18.80 -13.08
CA LEU A 347 -16.52 17.85 -14.17
C LEU A 347 -17.28 18.38 -15.38
N SER A 348 -16.57 18.57 -16.49
CA SER A 348 -17.16 18.96 -17.77
C SER A 348 -17.17 17.76 -18.71
N THR A 349 -18.32 17.48 -19.34
CA THR A 349 -18.54 16.31 -20.21
C THR A 349 -19.38 16.67 -21.45
N PRO A 350 -19.48 15.80 -22.47
CA PRO A 350 -20.33 16.05 -23.63
C PRO A 350 -21.82 16.19 -23.29
N SER A 351 -22.27 15.59 -22.17
CA SER A 351 -23.66 15.62 -21.70
C SER A 351 -24.02 16.83 -20.82
N GLY A 352 -23.03 17.62 -20.42
CA GLY A 352 -23.21 18.70 -19.46
C GLY A 352 -22.06 18.79 -18.46
N GLU A 353 -22.17 19.76 -17.55
CA GLU A 353 -21.20 20.01 -16.50
C GLU A 353 -21.83 19.81 -15.12
N TRP A 354 -21.08 19.18 -14.22
CA TRP A 354 -21.45 19.03 -12.81
C TRP A 354 -20.42 19.72 -11.96
N GLY A 355 -20.87 20.41 -10.92
CA GLY A 355 -19.97 21.06 -9.99
C GLY A 355 -20.57 21.20 -8.61
N ALA A 356 -19.70 21.20 -7.61
CA ALA A 356 -20.07 21.38 -6.22
C ALA A 356 -19.07 22.27 -5.49
N LEU A 357 -19.60 23.05 -4.56
CA LEU A 357 -18.87 23.84 -3.60
C LEU A 357 -18.94 23.13 -2.24
N TYR A 358 -17.78 22.78 -1.71
CA TYR A 358 -17.64 22.07 -0.44
C TYR A 358 -16.91 22.93 0.59
N LYS A 359 -17.21 22.71 1.86
CA LYS A 359 -16.47 23.24 3.00
C LYS A 359 -15.93 22.11 3.85
N LEU A 360 -14.63 22.14 4.13
CA LEU A 360 -13.99 21.18 5.02
C LEU A 360 -14.52 21.36 6.45
N SER A 361 -15.00 20.29 7.07
CA SER A 361 -15.54 20.34 8.44
C SER A 361 -14.47 20.55 9.52
N LYS A 362 -13.19 20.33 9.18
CA LYS A 362 -12.04 20.51 10.07
C LYS A 362 -10.84 21.08 9.33
N LYS A 363 -9.92 21.68 10.08
CA LYS A 363 -8.62 22.13 9.55
C LYS A 363 -7.71 20.92 9.34
N TYR A 364 -7.31 20.71 8.10
CA TYR A 364 -6.32 19.70 7.72
C TYR A 364 -4.95 20.36 7.48
N GLN A 365 -3.87 19.59 7.62
CA GLN A 365 -2.58 20.00 7.09
C GLN A 365 -2.64 20.12 5.56
N ARG A 366 -1.74 20.90 5.00
CA ARG A 366 -1.75 21.26 3.57
C ARG A 366 -1.78 20.06 2.63
N ASN A 367 -1.01 19.01 2.93
CA ASN A 367 -0.95 17.78 2.11
C ASN A 367 -2.23 16.95 2.22
N ASP A 368 -2.83 16.92 3.42
CA ASP A 368 -4.08 16.22 3.68
C ASP A 368 -5.27 16.89 3.01
N GLN A 369 -5.31 18.23 2.98
CA GLN A 369 -6.30 18.98 2.22
C GLN A 369 -6.28 18.59 0.74
N VAL A 370 -5.09 18.57 0.15
CA VAL A 370 -4.90 18.24 -1.27
C VAL A 370 -5.42 16.83 -1.58
N LYS A 371 -5.16 15.84 -0.72
CA LYS A 371 -5.68 14.47 -0.88
C LYS A 371 -7.21 14.43 -0.86
N VAL A 372 -7.83 15.10 0.10
CA VAL A 372 -9.30 15.14 0.24
C VAL A 372 -9.96 15.80 -0.97
N ILE A 373 -9.45 16.95 -1.40
CA ILE A 373 -9.98 17.72 -2.53
C ILE A 373 -9.84 16.92 -3.83
N SER A 374 -8.67 16.32 -4.07
CA SER A 374 -8.41 15.52 -5.26
C SER A 374 -9.31 14.29 -5.29
N THR A 375 -9.60 13.69 -4.14
CA THR A 375 -10.53 12.54 -4.05
C THR A 375 -11.97 12.94 -4.33
N ALA A 376 -12.42 14.08 -3.81
CA ALA A 376 -13.76 14.59 -4.10
C ALA A 376 -13.94 14.88 -5.60
N ALA A 377 -12.91 15.43 -6.26
CA ALA A 377 -12.90 15.62 -7.71
C ALA A 377 -12.92 14.27 -8.45
N LEU A 378 -12.04 13.34 -8.08
CA LEU A 378 -11.95 12.04 -8.73
C LEU A 378 -13.24 11.20 -8.53
N ASP A 379 -13.93 11.34 -7.39
CA ASP A 379 -15.20 10.64 -7.16
C ASP A 379 -16.32 11.19 -8.06
N LEU A 380 -16.28 12.48 -8.39
CA LEU A 380 -17.20 13.08 -9.36
C LEU A 380 -17.02 12.43 -10.75
N LEU A 381 -15.77 12.29 -11.21
CA LEU A 381 -15.44 11.59 -12.45
C LEU A 381 -15.88 10.12 -12.40
N ARG A 382 -15.52 9.40 -11.34
CA ARG A 382 -15.88 7.99 -11.16
C ARG A 382 -17.39 7.78 -11.22
N ARG A 383 -18.17 8.62 -10.53
CA ARG A 383 -19.65 8.54 -10.53
C ARG A 383 -20.24 8.73 -11.92
N TYR A 384 -19.68 9.66 -12.70
CA TYR A 384 -20.08 9.85 -14.09
C TYR A 384 -19.82 8.58 -14.91
N LEU A 385 -18.62 8.01 -14.81
CA LEU A 385 -18.24 6.79 -15.53
C LEU A 385 -19.14 5.60 -15.13
N GLU A 386 -19.42 5.43 -13.84
CA GLU A 386 -20.28 4.35 -13.33
C GLU A 386 -21.79 4.62 -13.45
N ARG A 387 -22.20 5.81 -13.94
CA ARG A 387 -23.61 6.26 -13.99
C ARG A 387 -24.31 6.24 -12.63
N LYS A 388 -23.59 6.62 -11.58
CA LYS A 388 -24.11 6.79 -10.22
C LYS A 388 -24.63 8.22 -10.00
N PRO A 389 -25.46 8.46 -8.96
CA PRO A 389 -25.79 9.82 -8.53
C PRO A 389 -24.51 10.64 -8.28
N MET A 390 -24.43 11.81 -8.92
CA MET A 390 -23.19 12.60 -9.04
C MET A 390 -22.67 13.17 -7.72
N PHE A 391 -23.55 13.48 -6.77
CA PHE A 391 -23.15 14.11 -5.51
C PHE A 391 -23.53 13.24 -4.31
N ALA A 392 -22.54 12.55 -3.74
CA ALA A 392 -22.74 11.87 -2.46
C ALA A 392 -22.68 12.81 -1.26
N HIS A 393 -23.09 12.27 -0.12
CA HIS A 393 -22.83 12.85 1.17
C HIS A 393 -21.46 12.38 1.68
N TYR A 394 -20.64 13.32 2.16
CA TYR A 394 -19.36 13.04 2.79
C TYR A 394 -19.34 13.65 4.20
N ALA A 395 -19.13 12.85 5.23
CA ALA A 395 -19.22 13.27 6.63
C ALA A 395 -18.28 14.43 7.00
N PHE A 396 -17.17 14.61 6.27
CA PHE A 396 -16.18 15.66 6.50
C PHE A 396 -16.17 16.78 5.45
N LEU A 397 -17.11 16.76 4.50
CA LEU A 397 -17.32 17.83 3.53
C LEU A 397 -18.77 18.31 3.61
N GLU A 398 -18.97 19.49 4.15
CA GLU A 398 -20.25 20.18 4.07
C GLU A 398 -20.46 20.63 2.63
N LYS A 399 -21.57 20.21 2.01
CA LYS A 399 -21.93 20.63 0.65
C LYS A 399 -22.67 21.95 0.72
N VAL A 400 -21.99 23.04 0.34
CA VAL A 400 -22.53 24.40 0.37
C VAL A 400 -23.45 24.65 -0.82
N LYS A 401 -23.04 24.16 -2.01
CA LYS A 401 -23.79 24.33 -3.26
C LYS A 401 -23.49 23.17 -4.20
N GLU A 402 -24.46 22.76 -5.00
CA GLU A 402 -24.27 21.87 -6.15
C GLU A 402 -25.04 22.40 -7.36
N MET A 403 -24.57 22.07 -8.56
CA MET A 403 -25.17 22.52 -9.80
C MET A 403 -24.89 21.54 -10.93
N HIS A 404 -25.87 21.38 -11.82
CA HIS A 404 -25.76 20.67 -13.08
C HIS A 404 -26.19 21.60 -14.21
N LEU A 405 -25.31 21.81 -15.18
CA LEU A 405 -25.55 22.59 -16.39
C LEU A 405 -25.69 21.60 -17.56
N PRO A 406 -26.90 21.36 -18.10
CA PRO A 406 -27.07 20.44 -19.21
C PRO A 406 -26.39 21.00 -20.46
N SER A 407 -25.98 20.12 -21.39
CA SER A 407 -25.35 20.56 -22.64
C SER A 407 -26.20 21.51 -23.49
N SER A 408 -27.53 21.55 -23.30
CA SER A 408 -28.41 22.52 -23.95
C SER A 408 -28.32 23.95 -23.40
N ALA A 409 -27.67 24.13 -22.25
CA ALA A 409 -27.50 25.42 -21.57
C ALA A 409 -26.07 25.98 -21.66
N LEU A 410 -25.17 25.24 -22.32
CA LEU A 410 -23.78 25.59 -22.59
C LEU A 410 -23.63 25.96 -24.06
#